data_AF-A0A959N2Y8-F1
#
_entry.id   AF-A0A959N2Y8-F1
#
_cell.length_a   1.000
_cell.length_b   1.000
_cell.length_c   1.000
_cell.angle_alpha   90.00
_cell.angle_beta   90.00
_cell.angle_gamma   90.00
#
_symmetry.space_group_name_H-M   'P 1'
#
loop_
_entity.id
_entity.type
_entity.pdbx_description
1 polymer ?
#
loop_
_entity_poly.entity_id
_entity_poly.type
_entity_poly.pdbx_seq_one_letter_code
_entity_poly.pdbx_strand_id
1 'polypeptide(L)'
;MRIPSILFLSLILISGCSKMEEKKTDEVSNTPNPHSTSSTMTENNSSTENKSSSETKSSTEKKSDGETDEKAVEISAAADKSISAYESDKSEANKKAVIEKCLEAGNYLMFDATLPAREKYRPALKYYRMVLEADPSNEEAMKNKNEIERIYESMGMPIPK
;
A
#
# COMPACT_ATOMS: atom_id res chain seq x y z
N MET A 1 -11.92 -29.13 37.41
CA MET A 1 -10.45 -29.04 37.35
C MET A 1 -10.06 -27.57 37.50
N ARG A 2 -9.26 -27.24 38.52
CA ARG A 2 -8.82 -25.88 38.86
C ARG A 2 -7.38 -25.72 38.40
N ILE A 3 -7.10 -24.73 37.55
CA ILE A 3 -5.72 -24.36 37.19
C ILE A 3 -5.43 -23.02 37.88
N PRO A 4 -4.37 -22.90 38.68
CA PRO A 4 -4.12 -21.71 39.49
C PRO A 4 -3.43 -20.60 38.69
N SER A 5 -3.81 -19.39 39.12
CA SER A 5 -3.21 -18.09 38.90
C SER A 5 -1.68 -18.10 38.86
N ILE A 6 -1.10 -17.62 37.76
CA ILE A 6 0.30 -17.19 37.69
C ILE A 6 0.30 -15.70 37.36
N LEU A 7 0.46 -14.93 38.43
CA LEU A 7 0.65 -13.50 38.47
C LEU A 7 2.09 -13.18 38.02
N PHE A 8 2.28 -12.80 36.76
CA PHE A 8 3.53 -12.18 36.31
C PHE A 8 3.38 -10.66 36.29
N LEU A 9 3.68 -10.07 37.44
CA LEU A 9 3.96 -8.66 37.61
C LEU A 9 5.42 -8.41 37.20
N SER A 10 5.63 -7.73 36.06
CA SER A 10 6.92 -7.14 35.73
C SER A 10 6.70 -5.78 35.06
N LEU A 11 6.63 -4.78 35.92
CA LEU A 11 6.69 -3.37 35.60
C LEU A 11 8.16 -3.00 35.32
N ILE A 12 8.49 -2.67 34.07
CA ILE A 12 9.75 -1.98 33.74
C ILE A 12 9.39 -0.71 32.98
N LEU A 13 9.41 0.41 33.70
CA LEU A 13 9.41 1.77 33.16
C LEU A 13 10.87 2.11 32.82
N ILE A 14 11.18 2.30 31.54
CA ILE A 14 12.40 3.01 31.13
C ILE A 14 11.98 4.37 30.59
N SER A 15 12.14 5.37 31.45
CA SER A 15 12.16 6.78 31.09
C SER A 15 13.42 7.07 30.26
N GLY A 16 13.22 7.62 29.06
CA GLY A 16 14.28 8.16 28.23
C GLY A 16 13.84 9.45 27.56
N CYS A 17 13.78 10.54 28.32
CA CYS A 17 13.79 11.90 27.79
C CYS A 17 15.25 12.32 27.56
N SER A 18 15.65 12.52 26.31
CA SER A 18 16.85 13.31 25.99
C SER A 18 16.43 14.65 25.40
N LYS A 19 17.14 15.65 25.90
CA LYS A 19 16.88 17.08 25.94
C LYS A 19 17.65 17.79 24.82
N MET A 20 17.07 18.91 24.37
CA MET A 20 17.52 19.92 23.41
C MET A 20 19.03 20.17 23.32
N GLU A 21 19.49 20.49 22.10
CA GLU A 21 20.35 21.66 21.90
C GLU A 21 20.05 22.31 20.53
N GLU A 22 19.79 23.61 20.57
CA GLU A 22 19.63 24.50 19.42
C GLU A 22 20.99 24.81 18.80
N LYS A 23 21.04 25.00 17.48
CA LYS A 23 21.98 25.96 16.90
C LYS A 23 21.27 26.83 15.86
N LYS A 24 21.01 28.05 16.30
CA LYS A 24 20.68 29.26 15.52
C LYS A 24 21.92 29.73 14.75
N THR A 25 21.71 30.73 13.89
CA THR A 25 22.63 31.64 13.18
C THR A 25 23.01 31.21 11.76
N ASP A 26 22.86 32.04 10.71
CA ASP A 26 22.36 33.40 10.55
C ASP A 26 22.17 33.67 9.03
N GLU A 27 21.28 34.62 8.69
CA GLU A 27 21.40 35.66 7.63
C GLU A 27 21.72 35.24 6.16
N VAL A 28 21.25 35.85 5.05
CA VAL A 28 20.72 37.18 4.71
C VAL A 28 20.28 37.06 3.23
N SER A 29 19.06 37.48 2.83
CA SER A 29 18.79 38.72 2.07
C SER A 29 18.20 38.52 0.66
N ASN A 30 17.02 39.14 0.47
CA ASN A 30 16.52 39.87 -0.71
C ASN A 30 16.02 39.12 -1.99
N THR A 31 14.70 38.98 -2.07
CA THR A 31 13.72 39.44 -3.11
C THR A 31 14.24 40.23 -4.35
N PRO A 32 13.47 40.44 -5.45
CA PRO A 32 12.73 39.55 -6.38
C PRO A 32 13.02 39.81 -7.91
N ASN A 33 12.67 38.84 -8.79
CA ASN A 33 12.31 38.96 -10.24
C ASN A 33 13.38 39.54 -11.23
N PRO A 34 13.21 39.55 -12.59
CA PRO A 34 12.29 38.85 -13.51
C PRO A 34 12.96 38.17 -14.74
N HIS A 35 12.14 37.39 -15.44
CA HIS A 35 12.10 37.08 -16.88
C HIS A 35 13.10 37.80 -17.83
N SER A 36 13.87 37.05 -18.63
CA SER A 36 14.07 37.31 -20.08
C SER A 36 14.85 36.21 -20.82
N THR A 37 14.23 35.81 -21.93
CA THR A 37 14.72 35.17 -23.16
C THR A 37 16.11 35.60 -23.66
N SER A 38 16.89 34.65 -24.20
CA SER A 38 17.37 34.68 -25.60
C SER A 38 18.32 33.51 -25.91
N SER A 39 18.13 32.94 -27.09
CA SER A 39 18.82 31.84 -27.76
C SER A 39 20.34 32.01 -27.90
N THR A 40 21.11 30.90 -27.87
CA THR A 40 21.98 30.50 -29.01
C THR A 40 22.56 29.09 -28.85
N MET A 41 22.71 28.45 -30.00
CA MET A 41 23.12 27.07 -30.27
C MET A 41 24.55 26.75 -29.81
N THR A 42 24.79 25.54 -29.29
CA THR A 42 26.03 24.78 -29.57
C THR A 42 25.72 23.28 -29.52
N GLU A 43 26.12 22.64 -30.60
CA GLU A 43 26.04 21.22 -30.95
C GLU A 43 27.15 20.43 -30.22
N ASN A 44 26.83 19.27 -29.63
CA ASN A 44 27.64 18.03 -29.72
C ASN A 44 27.14 16.92 -28.77
N ASN A 45 26.37 16.01 -29.37
CA ASN A 45 26.54 14.55 -29.36
C ASN A 45 27.05 13.84 -28.08
N SER A 46 26.18 13.08 -27.41
CA SER A 46 26.46 11.70 -26.98
C SER A 46 25.21 11.08 -26.33
N SER A 47 24.70 10.03 -26.98
CA SER A 47 24.10 8.80 -26.44
C SER A 47 23.49 8.85 -25.03
N THR A 48 22.19 8.56 -24.92
CA THR A 48 21.68 7.23 -24.50
C THR A 48 20.16 7.30 -24.46
N GLU A 49 19.53 6.43 -25.24
CA GLU A 49 18.10 6.15 -25.20
C GLU A 49 17.68 5.77 -23.77
N ASN A 50 16.70 6.46 -23.21
CA ASN A 50 15.76 5.80 -22.32
C ASN A 50 14.38 6.42 -22.46
N LYS A 51 13.70 5.93 -23.51
CA LYS A 51 12.27 6.06 -23.74
C LYS A 51 11.54 5.24 -22.66
N SER A 52 11.26 5.85 -21.51
CA SER A 52 10.22 5.38 -20.60
C SER A 52 9.06 6.38 -20.65
N SER A 53 8.40 6.37 -21.81
CA SER A 53 7.09 6.96 -21.95
C SER A 53 6.12 6.07 -21.19
N SER A 54 5.59 6.61 -20.09
CA SER A 54 4.47 6.05 -19.36
C SER A 54 3.29 5.90 -20.32
N GLU A 55 3.08 4.69 -20.83
CA GLU A 55 1.83 4.32 -21.48
C GLU A 55 0.75 4.29 -20.40
N THR A 56 0.03 5.41 -20.32
CA THR A 56 -1.31 5.47 -19.74
C THR A 56 -2.20 4.59 -20.62
N LYS A 57 -2.32 3.31 -20.26
CA LYS A 57 -3.23 2.39 -20.94
C LYS A 57 -4.65 2.66 -20.43
N SER A 58 -5.29 3.55 -21.17
CA SER A 58 -6.72 3.86 -21.17
C SER A 58 -7.57 2.60 -20.95
N SER A 59 -8.30 2.60 -19.84
CA SER A 59 -9.32 1.62 -19.50
C SER A 59 -10.44 1.69 -20.54
N THR A 60 -10.43 0.75 -21.48
CA THR A 60 -11.62 0.45 -22.27
C THR A 60 -12.56 -0.36 -21.38
N GLU A 61 -13.51 0.32 -20.75
CA GLU A 61 -14.68 -0.32 -20.14
C GLU A 61 -15.51 -0.96 -21.26
N LYS A 62 -15.27 -2.25 -21.51
CA LYS A 62 -16.22 -3.10 -22.22
C LYS A 62 -17.04 -3.82 -21.16
N LYS A 63 -18.33 -3.45 -21.05
CA LYS A 63 -19.34 -4.24 -20.33
C LYS A 63 -19.30 -5.68 -20.86
N SER A 64 -18.89 -6.60 -20.02
CA SER A 64 -19.02 -8.05 -20.20
C SER A 64 -19.71 -8.55 -18.95
N ASP A 65 -20.93 -9.05 -19.13
CA ASP A 65 -21.73 -9.65 -18.07
C ASP A 65 -21.01 -10.91 -17.57
N GLY A 66 -20.56 -10.90 -16.31
CA GLY A 66 -20.19 -12.11 -15.56
C GLY A 66 -18.95 -12.87 -16.02
N GLU A 67 -17.85 -12.19 -16.35
CA GLU A 67 -16.57 -12.86 -16.56
C GLU A 67 -15.96 -13.25 -15.20
N THR A 68 -16.07 -14.53 -14.84
CA THR A 68 -15.43 -15.06 -13.64
C THR A 68 -13.95 -15.28 -13.92
N ASP A 69 -13.09 -14.55 -13.22
CA ASP A 69 -11.65 -14.81 -13.21
C ASP A 69 -11.38 -15.96 -12.23
N GLU A 70 -11.20 -17.18 -12.76
CA GLU A 70 -10.98 -18.39 -11.95
C GLU A 70 -9.79 -18.26 -11.00
N LYS A 71 -8.72 -17.58 -11.44
CA LYS A 71 -7.52 -17.37 -10.62
C LYS A 71 -7.79 -16.36 -9.50
N ALA A 72 -8.60 -15.33 -9.75
CA ALA A 72 -9.06 -14.43 -8.70
C ALA A 72 -9.81 -15.20 -7.61
N VAL A 73 -10.67 -16.16 -7.99
CA VAL A 73 -11.43 -16.99 -7.05
C VAL A 73 -10.49 -17.87 -6.22
N GLU A 74 -9.55 -18.57 -6.85
CA GLU A 74 -8.60 -19.45 -6.17
C GLU A 74 -7.72 -18.70 -5.17
N ILE A 75 -7.08 -17.62 -5.61
CA ILE A 75 -6.17 -16.84 -4.77
C ILE A 75 -6.93 -16.16 -3.62
N SER A 76 -8.14 -15.65 -3.88
CA SER A 76 -8.98 -15.06 -2.83
C SER A 76 -9.38 -16.09 -1.77
N ALA A 77 -9.73 -17.32 -2.19
CA ALA A 77 -10.05 -18.40 -1.26
C ALA A 77 -8.84 -18.80 -0.40
N ALA A 78 -7.63 -18.82 -0.96
CA ALA A 78 -6.41 -19.06 -0.21
C ALA A 78 -6.14 -17.95 0.81
N ALA A 79 -6.33 -16.69 0.44
CA ALA A 79 -6.22 -15.55 1.35
C ALA A 79 -7.25 -15.63 2.48
N ASP A 80 -8.53 -15.88 2.18
CA ASP A 80 -9.59 -16.00 3.19
C ASP A 80 -9.34 -17.15 4.18
N LYS A 81 -8.79 -18.26 3.71
CA LYS A 81 -8.34 -19.37 4.57
C LYS A 81 -7.20 -18.93 5.51
N SER A 82 -6.22 -18.18 4.99
CA SER A 82 -5.11 -17.67 5.80
C SER A 82 -5.55 -16.64 6.84
N ILE A 83 -6.52 -15.79 6.50
CA ILE A 83 -7.15 -14.84 7.43
C ILE A 83 -7.82 -15.61 8.57
N SER A 84 -8.66 -16.59 8.22
CA SER A 84 -9.38 -17.40 9.21
C SER A 84 -8.41 -18.12 10.17
N ALA A 85 -7.28 -18.60 9.67
CA ALA A 85 -6.23 -19.22 10.48
C ALA A 85 -5.55 -18.21 11.42
N TYR A 86 -5.19 -17.02 10.91
CA TYR A 86 -4.57 -15.95 11.71
C TYR A 86 -5.49 -15.37 12.78
N GLU A 87 -6.78 -15.20 12.46
CA GLU A 87 -7.79 -14.75 13.43
C GLU A 87 -8.02 -15.77 14.54
N SER A 88 -7.94 -17.06 14.20
CA SER A 88 -8.08 -18.15 15.18
C SER A 88 -6.84 -18.33 16.06
N ASP A 89 -5.65 -18.18 15.48
CA ASP A 89 -4.36 -18.28 16.15
C ASP A 89 -3.35 -17.30 15.54
N LYS A 90 -2.98 -16.27 16.32
CA LYS A 90 -2.02 -15.23 15.92
C LYS A 90 -0.55 -15.68 16.01
N SER A 91 -0.27 -16.97 15.77
CA SER A 91 1.08 -17.51 15.73
C SER A 91 1.91 -16.92 14.59
N GLU A 92 3.23 -16.93 14.73
CA GLU A 92 4.15 -16.41 13.70
C GLU A 92 4.02 -17.13 12.35
N ALA A 93 3.63 -18.42 12.36
CA ALA A 93 3.36 -19.17 11.15
C ALA A 93 2.12 -18.62 10.41
N ASN A 94 1.01 -18.42 11.13
CA ASN A 94 -0.21 -17.88 10.55
C ASN A 94 -0.06 -16.40 10.17
N LYS A 95 0.70 -15.62 10.94
CA LYS A 95 1.09 -14.25 10.60
C LYS A 95 1.80 -14.18 9.25
N LYS A 96 2.81 -15.04 9.02
CA LYS A 96 3.50 -15.10 7.73
C LYS A 96 2.57 -15.51 6.59
N ALA A 97 1.75 -16.53 6.83
CA ALA A 97 0.80 -17.02 5.82
C ALA A 97 -0.23 -15.96 5.42
N VAL A 98 -0.79 -15.22 6.38
CA VAL A 98 -1.76 -14.16 6.08
C VAL A 98 -1.11 -12.99 5.33
N ILE A 99 0.11 -12.61 5.68
CA ILE A 99 0.86 -11.56 4.95
C ILE A 99 1.09 -12.00 3.50
N GLU A 100 1.64 -13.19 3.28
CA GLU A 100 1.95 -13.71 1.94
C GLU A 100 0.69 -13.82 1.07
N LYS A 101 -0.33 -14.52 1.56
CA LYS A 101 -1.53 -14.83 0.75
C LYS A 101 -2.41 -13.60 0.54
N CYS A 102 -2.49 -12.70 1.51
CA CYS A 102 -3.26 -11.47 1.32
C CYS A 102 -2.53 -10.47 0.40
N LEU A 103 -1.19 -10.37 0.44
CA LEU A 103 -0.45 -9.57 -0.55
C LEU A 103 -0.64 -10.13 -1.95
N GLU A 104 -0.52 -11.45 -2.13
CA GLU A 104 -0.74 -12.13 -3.40
C GLU A 104 -2.14 -11.85 -3.95
N ALA A 105 -3.18 -12.02 -3.12
CA ALA A 105 -4.56 -11.74 -3.50
C ALA A 105 -4.82 -10.27 -3.81
N GLY A 106 -4.37 -9.37 -2.93
CA GLY A 106 -4.53 -7.93 -3.11
C GLY A 106 -3.91 -7.45 -4.42
N ASN A 107 -2.68 -7.87 -4.70
CA ASN A 107 -1.95 -7.51 -5.92
C ASN A 107 -2.62 -8.07 -7.16
N TYR A 108 -2.97 -9.36 -7.17
CA TYR A 108 -3.63 -9.96 -8.32
C TYR A 108 -4.96 -9.26 -8.65
N LEU A 109 -5.80 -9.03 -7.63
CA LEU A 109 -7.08 -8.34 -7.82
C LEU A 109 -6.92 -6.90 -8.30
N MET A 110 -5.92 -6.18 -7.78
CA MET A 110 -5.69 -4.78 -8.14
C MET A 110 -5.11 -4.61 -9.55
N PHE A 111 -4.19 -5.48 -9.97
CA PHE A 111 -3.36 -5.26 -11.16
C PHE A 111 -3.63 -6.23 -12.30
N ASP A 112 -3.94 -7.50 -12.02
CA ASP A 112 -3.92 -8.57 -13.03
C ASP A 112 -5.30 -9.11 -13.38
N ALA A 113 -6.24 -9.11 -12.44
CA ALA A 113 -7.52 -9.78 -12.62
C ALA A 113 -8.30 -9.20 -13.82
N THR A 114 -9.14 -9.99 -14.48
CA THR A 114 -10.00 -9.51 -15.59
C THR A 114 -11.40 -9.09 -15.12
N LEU A 115 -11.52 -8.66 -13.87
CA LEU A 115 -12.78 -8.22 -13.25
C LEU A 115 -13.06 -6.72 -13.45
N PRO A 116 -14.33 -6.26 -13.36
CA PRO A 116 -14.66 -4.84 -13.25
C PRO A 116 -14.03 -4.19 -12.00
N ALA A 117 -13.72 -2.90 -12.06
CA ALA A 117 -13.10 -2.14 -10.96
C ALA A 117 -13.83 -2.30 -9.61
N ARG A 118 -15.16 -2.27 -9.63
CA ARG A 118 -16.00 -2.44 -8.43
C ARG A 118 -15.88 -3.81 -7.77
N GLU A 119 -15.56 -4.83 -8.55
CA GLU A 119 -15.37 -6.21 -8.08
C GLU A 119 -13.93 -6.46 -7.63
N LYS A 120 -12.95 -5.75 -8.20
CA LYS A 120 -11.53 -5.85 -7.85
C LYS A 120 -11.17 -5.15 -6.54
N TYR A 121 -11.53 -3.86 -6.44
CA TYR A 121 -10.90 -2.99 -5.45
C TYR A 121 -11.43 -3.23 -4.03
N ARG A 122 -12.69 -3.63 -3.88
CA ARG A 122 -13.24 -3.95 -2.56
C ARG A 122 -12.53 -5.14 -1.89
N PRO A 123 -12.40 -6.32 -2.52
CA PRO A 123 -11.66 -7.42 -1.93
C PRO A 123 -10.16 -7.13 -1.80
N ALA A 124 -9.53 -6.46 -2.79
CA ALA A 124 -8.12 -6.07 -2.67
C ALA A 124 -7.86 -5.20 -1.41
N LEU A 125 -8.74 -4.22 -1.14
CA LEU A 125 -8.65 -3.36 0.04
C LEU A 125 -8.76 -4.14 1.35
N LYS A 126 -9.67 -5.14 1.42
CA LYS A 126 -9.77 -6.06 2.57
C LYS A 126 -8.44 -6.76 2.81
N TYR A 127 -7.82 -7.29 1.77
CA TYR A 127 -6.58 -8.05 1.89
C TYR A 127 -5.40 -7.19 2.34
N TYR A 128 -5.22 -5.99 1.78
CA TYR A 128 -4.16 -5.09 2.25
C TYR A 128 -4.35 -4.64 3.70
N ARG A 129 -5.60 -4.47 4.16
CA ARG A 129 -5.87 -4.19 5.57
C ARG A 129 -5.46 -5.34 6.48
N MET A 130 -5.69 -6.59 6.06
CA MET A 130 -5.24 -7.74 6.84
C MET A 130 -3.72 -7.89 6.88
N VAL A 131 -3.04 -7.56 5.78
CA VAL A 131 -1.57 -7.48 5.80
C VAL A 131 -1.11 -6.46 6.83
N LEU A 132 -1.72 -5.27 6.88
CA LEU A 132 -1.36 -4.21 7.82
C LEU A 132 -1.75 -4.49 9.27
N GLU A 133 -2.77 -5.33 9.52
CA GLU A 133 -3.03 -5.83 10.87
C GLU A 133 -1.91 -6.76 11.35
N ALA A 134 -1.44 -7.64 10.47
CA ALA A 134 -0.38 -8.59 10.78
C ALA A 134 1.03 -7.95 10.81
N ASP A 135 1.29 -7.00 9.90
CA ASP A 135 2.53 -6.26 9.70
C ASP A 135 2.23 -4.78 9.37
N PRO A 136 2.11 -3.90 10.39
CA PRO A 136 1.84 -2.48 10.19
C PRO A 136 2.94 -1.72 9.42
N SER A 137 4.14 -2.28 9.33
CA SER A 137 5.27 -1.70 8.60
C SER A 137 5.32 -2.11 7.13
N ASN A 138 4.33 -2.87 6.63
CA ASN A 138 4.30 -3.31 5.25
C ASN A 138 4.03 -2.14 4.29
N GLU A 139 5.11 -1.59 3.72
CA GLU A 139 5.04 -0.41 2.84
C GLU A 139 4.20 -0.66 1.58
N GLU A 140 4.28 -1.87 1.03
CA GLU A 140 3.54 -2.26 -0.17
C GLU A 140 2.03 -2.26 0.09
N ALA A 141 1.58 -2.94 1.15
CA ALA A 141 0.16 -2.95 1.53
C ALA A 141 -0.35 -1.55 1.88
N MET A 142 0.47 -0.72 2.55
CA MET A 142 0.10 0.66 2.87
C MET A 142 -0.08 1.50 1.60
N LYS A 143 0.85 1.41 0.66
CA LYS A 143 0.79 2.11 -0.62
C LYS A 143 -0.46 1.70 -1.41
N ASN A 144 -0.68 0.40 -1.57
CA ASN A 144 -1.77 -0.11 -2.40
C ASN A 144 -3.16 0.11 -1.77
N LYS A 145 -3.27 -0.03 -0.43
CA LYS A 145 -4.47 0.41 0.32
C LYS A 145 -4.81 1.86 0.00
N ASN A 146 -3.83 2.76 0.17
CA ASN A 146 -4.05 4.20 0.00
C ASN A 146 -4.42 4.54 -1.45
N GLU A 147 -3.86 3.82 -2.42
CA GLU A 147 -4.22 4.00 -3.83
C GLU A 147 -5.67 3.59 -4.10
N ILE A 148 -6.11 2.44 -3.57
CA ILE A 148 -7.52 2.03 -3.69
C ILE A 148 -8.46 3.03 -3.00
N GLU A 149 -8.10 3.53 -1.81
CA GLU A 149 -8.90 4.53 -1.10
C GLU A 149 -9.06 5.83 -1.90
N ARG A 150 -7.99 6.31 -2.55
CA ARG A 150 -8.06 7.46 -3.48
C ARG A 150 -8.95 7.18 -4.68
N ILE A 151 -8.94 5.97 -5.22
CA ILE A 151 -9.83 5.58 -6.32
C ILE A 151 -11.29 5.71 -5.88
N TYR A 152 -11.66 5.21 -4.68
CA TYR A 152 -13.01 5.39 -4.12
C TYR A 152 -13.39 6.87 -3.96
N GLU A 153 -12.48 7.68 -3.40
CA GLU A 153 -12.69 9.12 -3.23
C GLU A 153 -12.92 9.82 -4.58
N SER A 154 -12.12 9.50 -5.61
CA SER A 154 -12.23 10.09 -6.95
C SER A 154 -13.55 9.74 -7.65
N MET A 155 -14.13 8.57 -7.32
CA MET A 155 -15.44 8.15 -7.80
C MET A 155 -16.61 8.73 -6.99
N GLY A 156 -16.33 9.52 -5.94
CA GLY A 156 -17.34 10.01 -5.01
C GLY A 156 -18.05 8.89 -4.24
N MET A 157 -17.38 7.74 -4.08
CA MET A 157 -17.92 6.57 -3.38
C MET A 157 -17.34 6.46 -1.97
N PRO A 158 -18.12 5.96 -0.99
CA PRO A 158 -17.59 5.72 0.33
C PRO A 158 -16.55 4.60 0.31
N ILE A 159 -15.47 4.79 1.06
CA ILE A 159 -14.47 3.75 1.29
C ILE A 159 -15.15 2.60 2.04
N PRO A 160 -15.17 1.37 1.50
CA PRO A 160 -15.74 0.21 2.19
C PRO A 160 -15.02 -0.03 3.52
N LYS A 161 -15.76 -0.52 4.53
CA LYS A 161 -15.19 -0.98 5.81
C LYS A 161 -14.79 -2.44 5.71
#